data_AF-A0A846ZW44-F1
#
_entry.id   AF-A0A846ZW44-F1
#
_cell.length_a   1.000
_cell.length_b   1.000
_cell.length_c   1.000
_cell.angle_alpha   90.00
_cell.angle_beta   90.00
_cell.angle_gamma   90.00
#
_symmetry.space_group_name_H-M   'P 1'
#
loop_
_entity.id
_entity.type
_entity.pdbx_description
1 polymer ?
#
loop_
_entity_poly.entity_id
_entity_poly.type
_entity_poly.pdbx_seq_one_letter_code
_entity_poly.pdbx_strand_id
1 'polypeptide(L)'
;PDGYFAAPPTRVNAGGVDLNRNFPTRDWNRKAHRQWRTKGHKNRRYYPGAKAGSEPETLFQAALIKRFQPRKILSVHSPLNFFDYDGPSSDLDSFEQWMETISREANHPLKKFGYYPGSLGNYAGHERNIFTLTLELPSSDPKQGPAYFQQFFPAFLKFIRLPADGRPLFTRVVKHGKAQAALTKVLGRMFWNAGDGMDNGKQNFDQDAAVNAFR
;
A
#
# COMPACT_ATOMS: atom_id res chain seq x y z
N PRO A 1 8.84 -12.31 -16.30
CA PRO A 1 8.01 -13.31 -17.03
C PRO A 1 8.81 -14.59 -17.28
N ASP A 2 10.07 -14.46 -17.68
CA ASP A 2 10.95 -15.57 -18.06
C ASP A 2 11.04 -16.66 -17.01
N GLY A 3 11.18 -16.31 -15.72
CA GLY A 3 11.20 -17.29 -14.63
C GLY A 3 9.92 -18.13 -14.53
N TYR A 4 8.76 -17.54 -14.84
CA TYR A 4 7.47 -18.24 -14.85
C TYR A 4 7.35 -19.21 -16.03
N PHE A 5 7.82 -18.81 -17.21
CA PHE A 5 7.73 -19.61 -18.43
C PHE A 5 8.89 -20.61 -18.62
N ALA A 6 9.88 -20.62 -17.72
CA ALA A 6 10.92 -21.64 -17.72
C ALA A 6 10.34 -23.05 -17.48
N ALA A 7 11.04 -24.07 -17.97
CA ALA A 7 10.67 -25.48 -17.79
C ALA A 7 11.82 -26.24 -17.08
N PRO A 8 11.69 -26.54 -15.77
CA PRO A 8 10.60 -26.16 -14.87
C PRO A 8 10.61 -24.65 -14.51
N PRO A 9 9.50 -24.10 -14.00
CA PRO A 9 9.46 -22.71 -13.53
C PRO A 9 10.50 -22.45 -12.45
N THR A 10 11.05 -21.24 -12.45
CA THR A 10 12.14 -20.86 -11.54
C THR A 10 11.80 -19.58 -10.77
N ARG A 11 12.41 -19.45 -9.59
CA ARG A 11 12.30 -18.23 -8.76
C ARG A 11 12.98 -17.02 -9.40
N VAL A 12 14.07 -17.27 -10.13
CA VAL A 12 14.94 -16.24 -10.68
C VAL A 12 14.51 -15.88 -12.09
N ASN A 13 14.96 -14.74 -12.61
CA ASN A 13 14.75 -14.41 -14.02
C ASN A 13 15.71 -15.21 -14.94
N ALA A 14 15.68 -14.94 -16.26
CA ALA A 14 16.56 -15.58 -17.23
C ALA A 14 18.07 -15.37 -16.93
N GLY A 15 18.42 -14.25 -16.28
CA GLY A 15 19.78 -13.95 -15.82
C GLY A 15 20.20 -14.70 -14.55
N GLY A 16 19.31 -15.51 -13.96
CA GLY A 16 19.58 -16.20 -12.71
C GLY A 16 19.55 -15.31 -11.47
N VAL A 17 18.95 -14.12 -11.57
CA VAL A 17 18.87 -13.13 -10.49
C VAL A 17 17.54 -13.24 -9.76
N ASP A 18 17.58 -13.21 -8.42
CA ASP A 18 16.40 -13.02 -7.60
C ASP A 18 15.99 -11.55 -7.64
N LEU A 19 14.93 -11.25 -8.38
CA LEU A 19 14.42 -9.88 -8.53
C LEU A 19 14.06 -9.24 -7.18
N ASN A 20 13.65 -10.03 -6.18
CA ASN A 20 13.37 -9.56 -4.82
C ASN A 20 14.64 -9.49 -3.94
N ARG A 21 15.81 -9.48 -4.56
CA ARG A 21 17.11 -9.10 -3.99
C ARG A 21 17.85 -8.11 -4.89
N ASN A 22 17.24 -7.63 -5.99
CA ASN A 22 17.91 -6.80 -6.99
C ASN A 22 17.55 -5.30 -6.91
N PHE A 23 16.51 -4.88 -6.18
CA PHE A 23 16.14 -3.47 -6.11
C PHE A 23 17.29 -2.57 -5.63
N PRO A 24 17.42 -1.33 -6.15
CA PRO A 24 18.49 -0.43 -5.76
C PRO A 24 18.23 0.25 -4.41
N THR A 25 18.25 -0.55 -3.33
CA THR A 25 18.18 -0.07 -1.94
C THR A 25 19.51 0.56 -1.53
N ARG A 26 19.48 1.57 -0.66
CA ARG A 26 20.65 2.31 -0.15
C ARG A 26 21.69 1.42 0.51
N ASP A 27 21.27 0.27 1.04
CA ASP A 27 22.15 -0.70 1.69
C ASP A 27 22.57 -1.87 0.79
N TRP A 28 22.13 -1.92 -0.47
CA TRP A 28 22.40 -3.01 -1.41
C TRP A 28 23.91 -3.22 -1.59
N ASN A 29 24.65 -2.18 -2.00
CA ASN A 29 26.10 -2.26 -2.24
C ASN A 29 26.86 -2.73 -1.00
N ARG A 30 26.43 -2.29 0.19
CA ARG A 30 27.09 -2.66 1.45
C ARG A 30 26.73 -4.07 1.88
N LYS A 31 25.49 -4.55 1.67
CA LYS A 31 24.96 -5.74 2.37
C LYS A 31 24.55 -6.91 1.47
N ALA A 32 24.11 -6.69 0.23
CA ALA A 32 23.47 -7.72 -0.59
C ALA A 32 24.38 -8.95 -0.82
N HIS A 33 25.56 -8.74 -1.40
CA HIS A 33 26.52 -9.84 -1.61
C HIS A 33 27.04 -10.43 -0.30
N ARG A 34 27.25 -9.62 0.74
CA ARG A 34 27.69 -10.14 2.05
C ARG A 34 26.65 -11.10 2.61
N GLN A 35 25.38 -10.69 2.68
CA GLN A 35 24.30 -11.52 3.20
C GLN A 35 24.05 -12.75 2.33
N TRP A 36 24.10 -12.61 1.01
CA TRP A 36 23.99 -13.76 0.10
C TRP A 36 25.10 -14.79 0.33
N ARG A 37 26.35 -14.34 0.53
CA ARG A 37 27.49 -15.24 0.81
C ARG A 37 27.41 -15.88 2.19
N THR A 38 27.05 -15.13 3.23
CA THR A 38 27.11 -15.59 4.61
C THR A 38 25.83 -16.27 5.06
N LYS A 39 24.69 -15.56 5.02
CA LYS A 39 23.39 -16.08 5.46
C LYS A 39 22.74 -16.97 4.39
N GLY A 40 22.90 -16.58 3.13
CA GLY A 40 22.33 -17.31 2.00
C GLY A 40 23.19 -18.48 1.51
N HIS A 41 24.38 -18.71 2.10
CA HIS A 41 25.32 -19.76 1.69
C HIS A 41 25.60 -19.80 0.18
N LYS A 42 25.65 -18.63 -0.47
CA LYS A 42 25.78 -18.49 -1.94
C LYS A 42 24.71 -19.25 -2.74
N ASN A 43 23.55 -19.51 -2.15
CA ASN A 43 22.46 -20.19 -2.83
C ASN A 43 22.04 -19.38 -4.07
N ARG A 44 22.09 -20.01 -5.25
CA ARG A 44 21.74 -19.40 -6.54
C ARG A 44 20.31 -18.88 -6.55
N ARG A 45 19.41 -19.49 -5.77
CA ARG A 45 18.01 -19.07 -5.59
C ARG A 45 17.87 -17.62 -5.08
N TYR A 46 18.87 -17.09 -4.38
CA TYR A 46 18.85 -15.76 -3.76
C TYR A 46 19.98 -14.86 -4.27
N TYR A 47 20.53 -15.15 -5.45
CA TYR A 47 21.59 -14.34 -6.03
C TYR A 47 21.07 -12.92 -6.33
N PRO A 48 21.67 -11.85 -5.79
CA PRO A 48 21.11 -10.51 -5.89
C PRO A 48 21.37 -9.81 -7.23
N GLY A 49 22.17 -10.41 -8.12
CA GLY A 49 22.67 -9.77 -9.34
C GLY A 49 24.07 -9.17 -9.16
N ALA A 50 24.67 -8.69 -10.26
CA ALA A 50 26.02 -8.14 -10.26
C ALA A 50 26.11 -6.71 -9.70
N LYS A 51 25.01 -5.95 -9.81
CA LYS A 51 24.84 -4.61 -9.25
C LYS A 51 23.37 -4.39 -8.91
N ALA A 52 23.09 -3.42 -8.04
CA ALA A 52 21.72 -3.05 -7.72
C ALA A 52 20.99 -2.52 -8.98
N GLY A 53 19.77 -3.00 -9.21
CA GLY A 53 18.97 -2.68 -10.40
C GLY A 53 19.63 -3.15 -11.70
N SER A 54 20.34 -4.28 -11.68
CA SER A 54 20.94 -4.84 -12.89
C SER A 54 19.90 -5.38 -13.87
N GLU A 55 18.74 -5.82 -13.38
CA GLU A 55 17.75 -6.51 -14.19
C GLU A 55 16.72 -5.55 -14.81
N PRO A 56 16.34 -5.74 -16.09
CA PRO A 56 15.34 -4.89 -16.74
C PRO A 56 13.99 -4.95 -16.04
N GLU A 57 13.58 -6.09 -15.48
CA GLU A 57 12.31 -6.22 -14.75
C GLU A 57 12.30 -5.40 -13.46
N THR A 58 13.43 -5.35 -12.74
CA THR A 58 13.58 -4.51 -11.54
C THR A 58 13.57 -3.04 -11.91
N LEU A 59 14.27 -2.64 -12.97
CA LEU A 59 14.26 -1.27 -13.48
C LEU A 59 12.87 -0.83 -13.94
N PHE A 60 12.13 -1.71 -14.61
CA PHE A 60 10.77 -1.46 -15.03
C PHE A 60 9.84 -1.19 -13.84
N GLN A 61 9.88 -2.03 -12.80
CA GLN A 61 9.09 -1.80 -11.58
C GLN A 61 9.49 -0.50 -10.87
N ALA A 62 10.79 -0.21 -10.77
CA ALA A 62 11.26 1.04 -10.19
C ALA A 62 10.77 2.27 -10.98
N ALA A 63 10.72 2.16 -12.32
CA ALA A 63 10.17 3.20 -13.19
C ALA A 63 8.67 3.39 -13.00
N LEU A 64 7.89 2.31 -12.84
CA LEU A 64 6.46 2.40 -12.52
C LEU A 64 6.21 3.10 -11.19
N ILE A 65 6.96 2.73 -10.14
CA ILE A 65 6.88 3.37 -8.83
C ILE A 65 7.21 4.87 -8.95
N LYS A 66 8.26 5.21 -9.70
CA LYS A 66 8.65 6.61 -9.95
C LYS A 66 7.59 7.37 -10.73
N ARG A 67 6.98 6.76 -11.75
CA ARG A 67 5.99 7.42 -12.62
C ARG A 67 4.65 7.64 -11.93
N PHE A 68 4.14 6.62 -11.25
CA PHE A 68 2.79 6.64 -10.70
C PHE A 68 2.72 7.08 -9.24
N GLN A 69 3.86 7.13 -8.53
CA GLN A 69 3.94 7.55 -7.13
C GLN A 69 2.85 6.86 -6.27
N PRO A 70 2.77 5.51 -6.29
CA PRO A 70 1.70 4.81 -5.63
C PRO A 70 1.77 5.07 -4.12
N ARG A 71 0.61 5.24 -3.51
CA ARG A 71 0.50 5.38 -2.05
C ARG A 71 0.52 4.02 -1.34
N LYS A 72 0.17 2.96 -2.05
CA LYS A 72 0.15 1.59 -1.55
C LYS A 72 0.49 0.58 -2.65
N ILE A 73 1.11 -0.52 -2.27
CA ILE A 73 1.49 -1.65 -3.12
C ILE A 73 1.06 -2.94 -2.45
N LEU A 74 0.37 -3.81 -3.19
CA LEU A 74 0.13 -5.19 -2.79
C LEU A 74 1.03 -6.09 -3.64
N SER A 75 1.95 -6.81 -2.99
CA SER A 75 2.81 -7.81 -3.62
C SER A 75 2.34 -9.21 -3.21
N VAL A 76 2.26 -10.14 -4.16
CA VAL A 76 1.86 -11.53 -3.90
C VAL A 76 3.07 -12.45 -4.09
N HIS A 77 3.33 -13.26 -3.09
CA HIS A 77 4.45 -14.19 -2.99
C HIS A 77 3.96 -15.58 -2.55
N SER A 78 4.86 -16.55 -2.52
CA SER A 78 4.64 -17.88 -1.94
C SER A 78 5.99 -18.50 -1.56
N PRO A 79 6.05 -19.52 -0.68
CA PRO A 79 4.93 -20.24 -0.06
C PRO A 79 4.87 -20.10 1.48
N LEU A 80 5.09 -18.90 2.04
CA LEU A 80 5.31 -18.79 3.49
C LEU A 80 4.04 -18.74 4.35
N ASN A 81 2.86 -18.67 3.74
CA ASN A 81 1.56 -18.70 4.41
C ASN A 81 1.32 -17.60 5.46
N PHE A 82 1.62 -16.33 5.13
CA PHE A 82 1.31 -15.19 6.01
C PHE A 82 1.10 -13.87 5.24
N PHE A 83 0.53 -12.87 5.91
CA PHE A 83 0.64 -11.46 5.52
C PHE A 83 1.87 -10.84 6.17
N ASP A 84 2.56 -9.97 5.44
CA ASP A 84 3.69 -9.17 5.91
C ASP A 84 3.59 -7.75 5.35
N TYR A 85 4.08 -6.73 6.05
CA TYR A 85 3.97 -5.36 5.58
C TYR A 85 5.19 -4.50 5.92
N ASP A 86 5.49 -3.55 5.04
CA ASP A 86 6.56 -2.55 5.18
C ASP A 86 6.04 -1.13 4.92
N GLY A 87 6.72 -0.13 5.51
CA GLY A 87 6.43 1.29 5.34
C GLY A 87 5.54 1.88 6.44
N PRO A 88 5.25 3.19 6.39
CA PRO A 88 4.51 3.87 7.43
C PRO A 88 3.02 3.53 7.34
N SER A 89 2.43 3.27 8.51
CA SER A 89 1.02 3.52 8.73
C SER A 89 0.90 4.88 9.41
N SER A 90 0.02 5.75 8.89
CA SER A 90 -0.32 7.03 9.51
C SER A 90 -1.04 6.88 10.85
N ASP A 91 -1.64 5.71 11.07
CA ASP A 91 -2.33 5.31 12.30
C ASP A 91 -2.07 3.82 12.49
N LEU A 92 -0.95 3.51 13.16
CA LEU A 92 -0.49 2.15 13.38
C LEU A 92 -1.55 1.30 14.08
N ASP A 93 -2.31 1.86 15.02
CA ASP A 93 -3.30 1.12 15.80
C ASP A 93 -4.49 0.69 14.93
N SER A 94 -5.09 1.61 14.19
CA SER A 94 -6.22 1.26 13.29
C SER A 94 -5.77 0.37 12.14
N PHE A 95 -4.51 0.52 11.71
CA PHE A 95 -3.92 -0.34 10.68
C PHE A 95 -3.66 -1.77 11.18
N GLU A 96 -3.06 -1.93 12.36
CA GLU A 96 -2.83 -3.25 12.95
C GLU A 96 -4.16 -3.95 13.24
N GLN A 97 -5.16 -3.23 13.75
CA GLN A 97 -6.53 -3.75 13.88
C GLN A 97 -7.13 -4.17 12.54
N TRP A 98 -6.97 -3.36 11.49
CA TRP A 98 -7.44 -3.72 10.16
C TRP A 98 -6.74 -4.98 9.63
N MET A 99 -5.42 -5.07 9.77
CA MET A 99 -4.66 -6.26 9.37
C MET A 99 -5.05 -7.49 10.18
N GLU A 100 -5.30 -7.36 11.48
CA GLU A 100 -5.83 -8.45 12.31
C GLU A 100 -7.20 -8.92 11.82
N THR A 101 -8.11 -7.99 11.50
CA THR A 101 -9.42 -8.34 10.92
C THR A 101 -9.26 -9.11 9.61
N ILE A 102 -8.45 -8.59 8.68
CA ILE A 102 -8.15 -9.27 7.41
C ILE A 102 -7.55 -10.65 7.64
N SER A 103 -6.61 -10.76 8.57
CA SER A 103 -5.92 -12.01 8.89
C SER A 103 -6.88 -13.05 9.45
N ARG A 104 -7.78 -12.66 10.36
CA ARG A 104 -8.80 -13.55 10.92
C ARG A 104 -9.81 -13.99 9.85
N GLU A 105 -10.34 -13.06 9.07
CA GLU A 105 -11.32 -13.38 8.01
C GLU A 105 -10.73 -14.25 6.89
N ALA A 106 -9.48 -14.01 6.50
CA ALA A 106 -8.79 -14.81 5.50
C ALA A 106 -8.23 -16.13 6.06
N ASN A 107 -8.34 -16.35 7.37
CA ASN A 107 -7.66 -17.43 8.11
C ASN A 107 -6.16 -17.53 7.75
N HIS A 108 -5.49 -16.37 7.73
CA HIS A 108 -4.12 -16.21 7.25
C HIS A 108 -3.32 -15.33 8.21
N PRO A 109 -2.23 -15.80 8.82
CA PRO A 109 -1.58 -15.09 9.93
C PRO A 109 -0.85 -13.83 9.47
N LEU A 110 -0.84 -12.81 10.32
CA LEU A 110 0.02 -11.63 10.18
C LEU A 110 1.39 -11.87 10.81
N LYS A 111 2.48 -11.57 10.11
CA LYS A 111 3.85 -11.61 10.65
C LYS A 111 4.65 -10.41 10.13
N LYS A 112 5.39 -9.73 11.01
CA LYS A 112 6.42 -8.78 10.59
C LYS A 112 7.65 -9.56 10.12
N PHE A 113 7.72 -9.83 8.83
CA PHE A 113 8.82 -10.53 8.20
C PHE A 113 9.79 -9.48 7.65
N GLY A 114 10.84 -9.17 8.42
CA GLY A 114 11.73 -8.05 8.09
C GLY A 114 12.25 -8.04 6.65
N TYR A 115 12.63 -6.86 6.18
CA TYR A 115 13.04 -6.65 4.80
C TYR A 115 14.51 -7.06 4.51
N TYR A 116 14.84 -7.22 3.23
CA TYR A 116 16.18 -7.59 2.75
C TYR A 116 16.80 -6.47 1.89
N PRO A 117 18.14 -6.38 1.81
CA PRO A 117 18.78 -5.56 0.78
C PRO A 117 18.26 -5.98 -0.61
N GLY A 118 17.76 -5.01 -1.36
CA GLY A 118 17.16 -5.23 -2.68
C GLY A 118 15.79 -5.91 -2.73
N SER A 119 15.07 -6.04 -1.61
CA SER A 119 13.66 -6.43 -1.67
C SER A 119 12.74 -5.26 -2.01
N LEU A 120 11.58 -5.56 -2.60
CA LEU A 120 10.54 -4.56 -2.89
C LEU A 120 10.05 -3.86 -1.62
N GLY A 121 9.82 -4.63 -0.55
CA GLY A 121 9.42 -4.10 0.76
C GLY A 121 10.43 -3.09 1.34
N ASN A 122 11.73 -3.34 1.20
CA ASN A 122 12.76 -2.37 1.58
C ASN A 122 12.73 -1.13 0.67
N TYR A 123 12.69 -1.36 -0.66
CA TYR A 123 12.77 -0.29 -1.65
C TYR A 123 11.57 0.67 -1.61
N ALA A 124 10.35 0.14 -1.58
CA ALA A 124 9.12 0.92 -1.60
C ALA A 124 8.62 1.25 -0.19
N GLY A 125 8.49 0.23 0.66
CA GLY A 125 8.02 0.38 2.03
C GLY A 125 8.95 1.20 2.89
N HIS A 126 10.10 0.64 3.21
CA HIS A 126 11.02 1.22 4.18
C HIS A 126 11.71 2.51 3.69
N GLU A 127 12.21 2.55 2.44
CA GLU A 127 13.00 3.71 1.96
C GLU A 127 12.17 4.85 1.37
N ARG A 128 10.95 4.58 0.90
CA ARG A 128 10.11 5.54 0.15
C ARG A 128 8.77 5.80 0.80
N ASN A 129 8.51 5.22 1.96
CA ASN A 129 7.30 5.45 2.72
C ASN A 129 6.00 5.08 1.95
N ILE A 130 6.07 4.05 1.10
CA ILE A 130 4.92 3.54 0.35
C ILE A 130 4.35 2.35 1.10
N PHE A 131 3.07 2.39 1.48
CA PHE A 131 2.47 1.28 2.22
C PHE A 131 2.52 -0.02 1.39
N THR A 132 3.38 -0.96 1.76
CA THR A 132 3.65 -2.17 0.97
C THR A 132 3.21 -3.40 1.74
N LEU A 133 2.14 -4.05 1.29
CA LEU A 133 1.63 -5.30 1.84
C LEU A 133 2.09 -6.47 0.97
N THR A 134 2.72 -7.46 1.58
CA THR A 134 3.10 -8.74 0.99
C THR A 134 2.13 -9.83 1.45
N LEU A 135 1.43 -10.45 0.52
CA LEU A 135 0.68 -11.68 0.75
C LEU A 135 1.55 -12.88 0.37
N GLU A 136 2.02 -13.65 1.34
CA GLU A 136 2.65 -14.95 1.13
C GLU A 136 1.61 -16.05 1.14
N LEU A 137 1.32 -16.62 -0.03
CA LEU A 137 0.37 -17.72 -0.19
C LEU A 137 0.87 -19.00 0.49
N PRO A 138 -0.03 -19.95 0.82
CA PRO A 138 0.35 -21.20 1.49
C PRO A 138 1.24 -22.13 0.65
N SER A 139 1.15 -22.07 -0.69
CA SER A 139 1.95 -22.89 -1.58
C SER A 139 2.24 -22.19 -2.90
N SER A 140 3.19 -22.73 -3.66
CA SER A 140 3.47 -22.32 -5.05
C SER A 140 2.81 -23.26 -6.07
N ASP A 141 1.86 -24.11 -5.65
CA ASP A 141 1.13 -25.00 -6.56
C ASP A 141 0.11 -24.19 -7.39
N PRO A 142 0.28 -24.10 -8.73
CA PRO A 142 -0.61 -23.32 -9.57
C PRO A 142 -2.05 -23.84 -9.56
N LYS A 143 -2.29 -25.12 -9.23
CA LYS A 143 -3.65 -25.68 -9.11
C LYS A 143 -4.46 -25.04 -7.99
N GLN A 144 -3.78 -24.48 -6.98
CA GLN A 144 -4.42 -23.77 -5.87
C GLN A 144 -4.80 -22.33 -6.23
N GLY A 145 -4.37 -21.81 -7.40
CA GLY A 145 -4.60 -20.44 -7.82
C GLY A 145 -6.06 -19.97 -7.72
N PRO A 146 -7.03 -20.71 -8.28
CA PRO A 146 -8.45 -20.35 -8.16
C PRO A 146 -8.95 -20.30 -6.71
N ALA A 147 -8.55 -21.27 -5.88
CA ALA A 147 -8.94 -21.33 -4.47
C ALA A 147 -8.34 -20.15 -3.68
N TYR A 148 -7.05 -19.85 -3.87
CA TYR A 148 -6.40 -18.69 -3.25
C TYR A 148 -7.00 -17.37 -3.74
N PHE A 149 -7.32 -17.25 -5.03
CA PHE A 149 -7.99 -16.06 -5.53
C PHE A 149 -9.33 -15.86 -4.82
N GLN A 150 -10.17 -16.90 -4.73
CA GLN A 150 -11.45 -16.82 -4.01
C GLN A 150 -11.28 -16.47 -2.53
N GLN A 151 -10.31 -17.12 -1.85
CA GLN A 151 -10.03 -16.88 -0.44
C GLN A 151 -9.58 -15.43 -0.17
N PHE A 152 -8.67 -14.89 -0.98
CA PHE A 152 -8.05 -13.58 -0.73
C PHE A 152 -8.73 -12.42 -1.47
N PHE A 153 -9.67 -12.68 -2.37
CA PHE A 153 -10.41 -11.63 -3.10
C PHE A 153 -11.06 -10.58 -2.18
N PRO A 154 -11.72 -10.95 -1.05
CA PRO A 154 -12.23 -9.95 -0.11
C PRO A 154 -11.13 -9.06 0.46
N ALA A 155 -9.96 -9.63 0.79
CA ALA A 155 -8.80 -8.88 1.28
C ALA A 155 -8.25 -7.93 0.22
N PHE A 156 -8.19 -8.35 -1.05
CA PHE A 156 -7.80 -7.48 -2.17
C PHE A 156 -8.73 -6.28 -2.31
N LEU A 157 -10.05 -6.51 -2.27
CA LEU A 157 -11.03 -5.43 -2.36
C LEU A 157 -10.90 -4.45 -1.19
N LYS A 158 -10.71 -4.96 0.04
CA LYS A 158 -10.50 -4.12 1.22
C LYS A 158 -9.20 -3.33 1.10
N PHE A 159 -8.11 -3.94 0.65
CA PHE A 159 -6.83 -3.25 0.41
C PHE A 159 -6.97 -2.16 -0.66
N ILE A 160 -7.66 -2.43 -1.78
CA ILE A 160 -7.90 -1.44 -2.84
C ILE A 160 -8.74 -0.26 -2.33
N ARG A 161 -9.73 -0.52 -1.47
CA ARG A 161 -10.60 0.51 -0.88
C ARG A 161 -9.98 1.26 0.30
N LEU A 162 -8.90 0.73 0.89
CA LEU A 162 -8.19 1.37 1.99
C LEU A 162 -7.74 2.80 1.61
N PRO A 163 -8.20 3.85 2.29
CA PRO A 163 -7.71 5.21 2.06
C PRO A 163 -6.20 5.28 2.30
N ALA A 164 -5.49 5.96 1.41
CA ALA A 164 -4.03 6.07 1.46
C ALA A 164 -3.55 7.50 1.73
N ASP A 165 -4.47 8.35 2.23
CA ASP A 165 -4.29 9.77 2.51
C ASP A 165 -3.91 10.07 3.96
N GLY A 166 -3.56 9.03 4.72
CA GLY A 166 -3.11 9.16 6.09
C GLY A 166 -4.23 9.32 7.12
N ARG A 167 -5.50 9.24 6.70
CA ARG A 167 -6.63 9.28 7.62
C ARG A 167 -6.75 7.95 8.36
N PRO A 168 -7.02 7.96 9.68
CA PRO A 168 -7.38 6.77 10.43
C PRO A 168 -8.45 5.94 9.70
N LEU A 169 -8.15 4.66 9.51
CA LEU A 169 -9.16 3.63 9.32
C LEU A 169 -10.19 3.83 10.44
N PHE A 170 -11.48 4.00 10.10
CA PHE A 170 -12.55 4.39 11.04
C PHE A 170 -12.70 5.86 11.42
N THR A 171 -12.13 6.80 10.65
CA THR A 171 -12.68 8.17 10.68
C THR A 171 -14.08 8.13 10.07
N ARG A 172 -15.10 7.87 10.89
CA ARG A 172 -16.48 8.24 10.53
C ARG A 172 -16.40 9.72 10.20
N VAL A 173 -16.73 10.10 8.96
CA VAL A 173 -17.05 11.49 8.68
C VAL A 173 -18.29 11.77 9.52
N VAL A 174 -18.08 12.21 10.75
CA VAL A 174 -19.11 12.93 11.47
C VAL A 174 -19.33 14.14 10.60
N LYS A 175 -20.41 14.15 9.81
CA LYS A 175 -20.98 15.40 9.31
C LYS A 175 -21.33 16.18 10.56
N HIS A 176 -20.36 16.94 11.10
CA HIS A 176 -20.66 18.00 12.02
C HIS A 176 -21.39 19.06 11.20
N GLY A 177 -22.71 18.87 11.05
CA GLY A 177 -23.59 20.01 11.00
C GLY A 177 -23.25 20.90 12.20
N LYS A 178 -23.09 22.19 11.93
CA LYS A 178 -22.69 23.28 12.84
C LYS A 178 -21.20 23.63 12.89
N ALA A 179 -20.58 23.81 11.73
CA ALA A 179 -19.54 24.82 11.56
C ALA A 179 -20.12 26.11 10.93
N GLN A 180 -21.16 26.67 11.54
CA GLN A 180 -21.70 27.99 11.17
C GLN A 180 -22.06 28.83 12.40
N ALA A 181 -21.53 28.49 13.58
CA ALA A 181 -21.77 29.23 14.82
C ALA A 181 -20.51 29.84 15.46
N ALA A 182 -19.31 29.61 14.88
CA ALA A 182 -18.06 30.15 15.44
C ALA A 182 -17.52 31.39 14.69
N LEU A 183 -18.04 31.70 13.50
CA LEU A 183 -17.67 32.92 12.76
C LEU A 183 -18.56 34.13 13.09
N THR A 184 -19.75 33.92 13.65
CA THR A 184 -20.65 35.01 14.05
C THR A 184 -20.34 35.59 15.43
N LYS A 185 -19.58 34.88 16.28
CA LYS A 185 -19.24 35.34 17.64
C LYS A 185 -17.97 36.18 17.72
N VAL A 186 -17.13 36.17 16.68
CA VAL A 186 -15.92 37.01 16.59
C VAL A 186 -16.14 38.26 15.73
N LEU A 187 -17.07 38.23 14.78
CA LEU A 187 -17.45 39.41 13.98
C LEU A 187 -18.66 40.20 14.57
N GLY A 188 -19.44 39.61 15.47
CA GLY A 188 -20.56 40.29 16.16
C GLY A 188 -20.17 41.25 17.30
N ARG A 189 -18.86 41.48 17.53
CA ARG A 189 -18.36 42.47 18.50
C ARG A 189 -17.74 43.72 17.87
N MET A 190 -17.80 43.89 16.55
CA MET A 190 -17.25 45.07 15.86
C MET A 190 -18.27 45.99 15.18
N PHE A 191 -19.57 45.67 15.17
CA PHE A 191 -20.57 46.58 14.60
C PHE A 191 -21.82 46.64 15.48
N TRP A 192 -21.73 47.48 16.53
CA TRP A 192 -22.88 48.15 17.12
C TRP A 192 -22.67 49.64 16.89
N ASN A 193 -23.16 50.14 15.76
CA ASN A 193 -23.56 51.54 15.54
C ASN A 193 -24.13 51.67 14.12
N ALA A 194 -25.25 52.41 14.02
CA ALA A 194 -26.17 52.57 12.88
C ALA A 194 -27.01 51.31 12.60
N GLY A 195 -28.34 51.33 12.59
CA GLY A 195 -29.31 52.39 12.38
C GLY A 195 -30.34 51.85 11.37
N ASP A 196 -31.59 51.76 11.79
CA ASP A 196 -32.85 51.70 11.02
C ASP A 196 -33.02 50.82 9.76
N GLY A 197 -34.14 50.07 9.74
CA GLY A 197 -34.96 49.95 8.53
C GLY A 197 -35.11 48.56 7.86
N MET A 198 -36.33 48.02 7.99
CA MET A 198 -37.14 47.30 6.98
C MET A 198 -36.76 45.89 6.43
N ASP A 199 -37.70 44.98 6.70
CA ASP A 199 -38.46 44.09 5.80
C ASP A 199 -37.94 42.71 5.34
N ASN A 200 -38.93 41.83 5.23
CA ASN A 200 -38.98 40.38 5.11
C ASN A 200 -38.59 39.84 3.72
N GLY A 201 -38.04 38.62 3.70
CA GLY A 201 -37.96 37.81 2.49
C GLY A 201 -37.53 36.38 2.76
N LYS A 202 -38.49 35.48 3.01
CA LYS A 202 -38.29 34.02 2.95
C LYS A 202 -38.19 33.60 1.48
N GLN A 203 -37.14 32.90 1.09
CA GLN A 203 -37.18 32.03 -0.11
C GLN A 203 -36.53 30.68 0.16
N ASN A 204 -37.24 29.65 -0.31
CA ASN A 204 -37.00 28.23 -0.12
C ASN A 204 -35.93 27.66 -1.05
N PHE A 205 -35.43 26.50 -0.63
CA PHE A 205 -34.59 25.53 -1.32
C PHE A 205 -34.94 25.26 -2.80
N ASP A 206 -33.90 25.03 -3.59
CA ASP A 206 -33.92 24.12 -4.74
C ASP A 206 -32.71 23.17 -4.63
N GLN A 207 -32.96 21.86 -4.69
CA GLN A 207 -32.01 20.77 -4.42
C GLN A 207 -31.62 19.98 -5.68
N ASP A 208 -32.04 20.37 -6.88
CA ASP A 208 -31.98 19.52 -8.08
C ASP A 208 -30.91 19.88 -9.13
N ALA A 209 -29.85 20.61 -8.77
CA ALA A 209 -28.81 20.99 -9.75
C ALA A 209 -27.55 20.08 -9.80
N ALA A 210 -27.47 18.98 -9.04
CA ALA A 210 -26.21 18.22 -8.87
C ALA A 210 -26.18 16.81 -9.47
N VAL A 211 -27.02 16.48 -10.47
CA VAL A 211 -27.12 15.12 -11.04
C VAL A 211 -26.55 14.96 -12.46
N ASN A 212 -26.15 16.03 -13.17
CA ASN A 212 -25.70 15.91 -14.57
C ASN A 212 -24.25 16.35 -14.84
N ALA A 213 -23.28 15.71 -14.18
CA ALA A 213 -21.88 15.88 -14.55
C ALA A 213 -21.05 14.58 -14.42
N PHE A 214 -21.54 13.47 -14.99
CA PHE A 214 -20.72 12.31 -15.39
C PHE A 214 -21.42 11.53 -16.52
N ARG A 215 -21.43 12.11 -17.71
CA ARG A 215 -21.54 11.39 -18.99
C ARG A 215 -20.30 11.72 -19.81
#